data_AF-A0A0E3SSQ0-F1
#
_entry.id   AF-A0A0E3SSQ0-F1
#
_cell.length_a   1.000
_cell.length_b   1.000
_cell.length_c   1.000
_cell.angle_alpha   90.00
_cell.angle_beta   90.00
_cell.angle_gamma   90.00
#
_symmetry.space_group_name_H-M   'P 1'
#
loop_
_entity.id
_entity.type
_entity.pdbx_description
1 polymer ?
#
loop_
_entity_poly.entity_id
_entity_poly.type
_entity_poly.pdbx_seq_one_letter_code
_entity_poly.pdbx_strand_id
1 'polypeptide(L)' 'MAWVPILNVVLMCRIARKSLWYFIGMLIPYVNVLVLMYIWGEMAGNLGRSKWIGVLMIVPVANLVVPGYLAFTD' A
#
# COMPACT_ATOMS: atom_id res chain seq x y z
N MET A 1 -13.69 0.43 -10.26
CA MET A 1 -12.69 1.53 -10.26
C MET A 1 -11.27 1.06 -9.92
N ALA A 2 -11.07 0.09 -9.01
CA ALA A 2 -9.74 -0.41 -8.62
C ALA A 2 -8.94 -1.17 -9.72
N TRP A 3 -9.57 -1.42 -10.88
CA TRP A 3 -8.96 -2.13 -12.01
C TRP A 3 -8.09 -1.21 -12.89
N VAL A 4 -8.27 0.11 -12.77
CA VAL A 4 -7.41 1.09 -13.45
C VAL A 4 -6.20 1.35 -12.54
N PRO A 5 -4.96 1.05 -12.98
CA PRO A 5 -3.77 1.10 -12.12
C PRO A 5 -3.55 2.46 -11.43
N ILE A 6 -3.77 3.56 -12.17
CA ILE A 6 -3.59 4.92 -11.66
C ILE A 6 -4.61 5.23 -10.56
N LEU A 7 -5.87 4.86 -10.77
CA LEU A 7 -6.92 5.06 -9.76
C LEU A 7 -6.65 4.21 -8.51
N ASN A 8 -6.07 3.02 -8.67
CA ASN A 8 -5.69 2.17 -7.54
C ASN A 8 -4.63 2.86 -6.66
N VAL A 9 -3.60 3.48 -7.26
CA VAL A 9 -2.60 4.23 -6.47
C VAL A 9 -3.21 5.45 -5.79
N VAL A 10 -4.09 6.19 -6.47
CA VAL A 10 -4.81 7.32 -5.86
C VAL A 10 -5.62 6.87 -4.65
N LEU A 11 -6.30 5.72 -4.74
CA LEU A 11 -7.06 5.14 -3.63
C LEU A 11 -6.14 4.72 -2.48
N MET A 12 -5.03 4.04 -2.76
CA MET A 12 -4.04 3.67 -1.74
C MET A 12 -3.52 4.89 -0.98
N CYS A 13 -3.14 5.96 -1.69
CA CYS A 13 -2.68 7.20 -1.05
C CYS A 13 -3.77 7.85 -0.18
N ARG A 14 -5.04 7.82 -0.60
CA ARG A 14 -6.17 8.34 0.19
C ARG A 14 -6.41 7.52 1.46
N ILE A 15 -6.39 6.20 1.38
CA ILE A 15 -6.54 5.29 2.53
C ILE A 15 -5.36 5.45 3.50
N ALA A 16 -4.15 5.60 2.96
CA ALA A 16 -2.93 5.86 3.73
C ALA A 16 -2.89 7.28 4.33
N ARG A 17 -3.82 8.18 3.95
CA ARG A 17 -3.80 9.61 4.29
C ARG A 17 -2.46 10.29 3.92
N LYS A 18 -1.93 9.95 2.73
CA LYS A 18 -0.68 10.49 2.17
C LYS A 18 -0.92 11.29 0.90
N SER A 19 0.04 12.16 0.59
CA SER A 19 -0.01 13.00 -0.61
C SER A 19 0.16 12.16 -1.89
N LEU A 20 -0.34 12.68 -3.01
CA LEU A 20 -0.16 12.02 -4.32
C LEU A 20 1.29 12.09 -4.82
N TRP A 21 2.17 12.85 -4.17
CA TRP A 21 3.60 12.94 -4.54
C TRP A 21 4.31 11.59 -4.49
N TYR A 22 3.85 10.66 -3.65
CA TYR A 22 4.38 9.31 -3.60
C TYR A 22 4.17 8.54 -4.93
N PHE A 23 3.20 8.92 -5.76
CA PHE A 23 3.02 8.37 -7.11
C PHE A 23 4.25 8.59 -7.99
N ILE A 24 4.91 9.75 -7.87
CA ILE A 24 6.13 10.04 -8.62
C ILE A 24 7.26 9.09 -8.20
N GLY A 25 7.34 8.79 -6.90
CA GLY A 25 8.30 7.81 -6.36
C GLY A 25 8.08 6.39 -6.90
N MET A 26 6.85 6.03 -7.27
CA MET A 26 6.55 4.72 -7.87
C MET A 26 7.06 4.57 -9.31
N LEU A 27 7.38 5.68 -10.01
CA LEU A 27 7.93 5.63 -11.37
C LEU A 27 9.41 5.21 -11.38
N ILE A 28 10.09 5.30 -10.25
CA ILE A 28 11.51 4.93 -10.12
C ILE A 28 11.57 3.49 -9.54
N PRO A 29 12.15 2.50 -10.24
CA PRO A 29 12.02 1.09 -9.87
C PRO A 29 12.42 0.75 -8.43
N TYR A 30 13.57 1.24 -7.97
CA TYR A 30 14.06 0.97 -6.61
C TYR A 30 13.27 1.73 -5.54
N VAL A 31 12.87 2.96 -5.83
CA VAL A 31 12.08 3.79 -4.91
C VAL A 31 10.65 3.27 -4.82
N ASN A 32 10.11 2.70 -5.89
CA ASN A 32 8.77 2.13 -5.95
C ASN A 32 8.56 1.09 -4.85
N VAL A 33 9.51 0.17 -4.68
CA VAL A 33 9.41 -0.88 -3.63
C VAL A 33 9.34 -0.27 -2.24
N LEU A 34 10.18 0.74 -1.96
CA LEU A 34 10.20 1.45 -0.68
C LEU A 34 8.89 2.20 -0.43
N VAL A 35 8.39 2.89 -1.46
CA VAL A 35 7.14 3.65 -1.41
C VAL A 35 5.94 2.73 -1.21
N LEU A 36 5.92 1.57 -1.88
CA LEU A 36 4.85 0.58 -1.74
C LEU A 36 4.81 0.06 -0.30
N MET A 37 5.95 -0.35 0.25
CA MET A 37 6.04 -0.80 1.65
C MET A 37 5.56 0.27 2.62
N TYR A 38 5.98 1.52 2.41
CA TYR A 38 5.60 2.63 3.28
C TYR A 38 4.10 2.89 3.24
N ILE A 39 3.50 2.98 2.04
CA ILE A 39 2.07 3.26 1.88
C ILE A 39 1.24 2.12 2.48
N TRP A 40 1.59 0.86 2.23
CA TRP A 40 0.88 -0.27 2.82
C TRP A 40 1.00 -0.34 4.33
N GLY A 41 2.17 -0.01 4.89
CA GLY A 41 2.37 0.08 6.33
C GLY A 41 1.52 1.19 6.96
N GLU A 42 1.41 2.35 6.30
CA GLU A 42 0.58 3.46 6.76
C GLU A 42 -0.92 3.14 6.64
N MET A 43 -1.37 2.41 5.60
CA MET A 43 -2.74 1.90 5.52
C MET A 43 -3.04 0.96 6.69
N ALA A 44 -2.16 -0.01 6.97
CA ALA A 44 -2.30 -0.91 8.11
C ALA A 44 -2.32 -0.15 9.45
N GLY A 45 -1.45 0.85 9.61
CA GLY A 45 -1.43 1.71 10.80
C GLY A 45 -2.69 2.54 10.97
N ASN A 46 -3.29 3.04 9.88
CA ASN A 46 -4.57 3.75 9.92
C ASN A 46 -5.75 2.85 10.30
N LEU A 47 -5.62 1.54 10.06
CA LEU A 47 -6.55 0.51 10.51
C LEU A 47 -6.23 -0.02 11.92
N GLY A 48 -5.31 0.62 12.66
CA GLY A 48 -4.92 0.19 14.01
C GLY A 48 -4.06 -1.07 14.06
N ARG A 49 -3.51 -1.52 12.92
CA ARG A 49 -2.63 -2.69 12.83
C ARG A 49 -1.14 -2.29 12.80
N SER A 50 -0.28 -3.30 12.93
CA SER A 50 1.17 -3.09 12.87
C SER A 50 1.61 -2.59 11.49
N LYS A 51 2.37 -1.49 11.45
CA LYS A 51 2.93 -0.93 10.22
C LYS A 51 3.89 -1.89 9.50
N TRP A 52 4.42 -2.89 10.22
CA TRP A 52 5.28 -3.94 9.66
C TRP A 52 4.59 -4.79 8.59
N ILE A 53 3.24 -4.80 8.56
CA ILE A 53 2.47 -5.46 7.49
C ILE A 53 2.84 -4.88 6.11
N GLY A 54 3.24 -3.61 6.03
CA GLY A 54 3.72 -3.00 4.79
C GLY A 54 4.98 -3.67 4.24
N VAL A 55 5.87 -4.16 5.10
CA VAL A 55 7.12 -4.86 4.68
C VAL A 55 6.81 -6.22 4.06
N LEU A 56 5.75 -6.89 4.53
CA LEU A 56 5.32 -8.19 4.00
C LEU A 56 4.92 -8.10 2.52
N MET A 57 4.59 -6.92 2.01
CA MET A 57 4.23 -6.71 0.61
C MET A 57 5.36 -7.00 -0.38
N ILE A 58 6.62 -7.04 0.07
CA ILE A 58 7.75 -7.51 -0.77
C ILE A 58 7.58 -9.00 -1.11
N VAL A 59 6.98 -9.78 -0.22
CA VAL A 59 6.80 -11.22 -0.42
C VAL A 59 5.64 -11.43 -1.38
N PRO A 60 5.84 -12.02 -2.57
CA PRO A 60 4.82 -12.09 -3.62
C PRO A 60 3.52 -12.76 -3.18
N VAL A 61 3.63 -13.78 -2.32
CA VAL A 61 2.47 -14.51 -1.78
C VAL A 61 1.71 -13.67 -0.75
N ALA A 62 2.42 -12.92 0.10
CA ALA A 62 1.78 -12.07 1.10
C ALA A 62 1.05 -10.89 0.47
N ASN A 63 1.50 -10.37 -0.67
CA ASN A 63 0.80 -9.34 -1.46
C ASN A 63 -0.64 -9.75 -1.85
N LEU A 64 -0.96 -11.05 -1.94
CA LEU A 64 -2.33 -11.52 -2.21
C LEU A 64 -3.17 -11.65 -0.94
N VAL A 65 -2.54 -12.01 0.18
CA VAL A 65 -3.23 -12.28 1.44
C VAL A 65 -3.45 -11.02 2.27
N VAL A 66 -2.46 -10.11 2.30
CA VAL A 66 -2.48 -8.87 3.09
C VAL A 66 -3.65 -7.96 2.74
N PRO A 67 -4.00 -7.71 1.46
CA PRO A 67 -5.18 -6.91 1.13
C PRO A 67 -6.46 -7.54 1.68
N GLY A 68 -6.61 -8.87 1.59
CA GLY A 68 -7.76 -9.58 2.14
C GLY A 68 -7.80 -9.50 3.67
N TYR A 69 -6.66 -9.73 4.32
CA TYR A 69 -6.54 -9.62 5.78
C TYR A 69 -6.94 -8.21 6.27
N LEU A 70 -6.40 -7.16 5.66
CA LEU A 70 -6.71 -5.77 6.03
C LEU A 70 -8.13 -5.33 5.66
N ALA A 71 -8.74 -5.93 4.61
CA ALA A 71 -10.09 -5.57 4.17
C ALA A 71 -11.21 -6.27 4.96
N PHE A 72 -10.98 -7.52 5.41
CA PHE A 72 -12.02 -8.34 6.04
C PHE A 72 -11.83 -8.53 7.55
N THR A 73 -10.75 -8.02 8.12
CA THR A 73 -10.48 -8.14 9.55
C THR A 73 -10.56 -6.77 10.22
N ASP A 74 -11.72 -6.45 10.79
CA ASP A 74 -11.96 -5.27 11.65
C ASP A 74 -11.04 -5.25 12.88
#